data_AF-A0A5B7CSJ1-F1
#
_entry.id   AF-A0A5B7CSJ1-F1
#
_cell.length_a   1.000
_cell.length_b   1.000
_cell.length_c   1.000
_cell.angle_alpha   90.00
_cell.angle_beta   90.00
_cell.angle_gamma   90.00
#
_symmetry.space_group_name_H-M   'P 1'
#
loop_
_entity.id
_entity.type
_entity.pdbx_description
1 polymer ?
#
loop_
_entity_poly.entity_id
_entity_poly.type
_entity_poly.pdbx_seq_one_letter_code
_entity_poly.pdbx_strand_id
1 'polypeptide(L)'
;MFFFYPQKTRVFARVAVIYRYGREEDEVMGLHFSKELELVNTQVAPNDVQEQLSDVQERLIKKLGANAYAFSVSLPQSAPCSVTIDSGDDMSTQPLGVIYDLRLYVSDRKDERPHRRNSVCFAVRKVQFAPTEPSARQPQTLVSKSFTLSPGKLNLEVSLERDLYFHGQQVQVNLNINNASKKTVKSMKAQVVQHVEVTMTNSHFSRVVSSLESREGCPITPGANLTKTFSLTPTASTNQKRFGIALDGQVKDQDANLASSTVAAAGKNANDALGIIVSYSLRVKLNCGAIGGELTADLPFKLMHPDPNAQKSSLRKMQSTDNVDIEEFSRLRRGESVADE
;
A
#
# COMPACT_ATOMS: atom_id res chain seq x y z
N MET A 1 49.36 -24.51 -25.16
CA MET A 1 48.97 -23.55 -24.10
C MET A 1 47.46 -23.65 -23.96
N PHE A 2 46.98 -24.43 -22.99
CA PHE A 2 45.54 -24.61 -22.77
C PHE A 2 45.04 -23.45 -21.92
N PHE A 3 44.19 -22.60 -22.49
CA PHE A 3 43.44 -21.60 -21.72
C PHE A 3 42.29 -22.32 -21.00
N PHE A 4 42.47 -22.59 -19.70
CA PHE A 4 41.36 -22.95 -18.83
C PHE A 4 40.47 -21.71 -18.63
N TYR A 5 39.25 -21.76 -19.17
CA TYR A 5 38.19 -20.81 -18.79
C TYR A 5 37.83 -21.07 -17.31
N PRO A 6 37.68 -20.04 -16.46
CA PRO A 6 37.58 -20.24 -15.01
C PRO A 6 36.26 -20.94 -14.63
N GLN A 7 36.41 -22.05 -13.92
CA GLN A 7 35.39 -23.08 -13.69
C GLN A 7 34.62 -22.90 -12.36
N LYS A 8 34.30 -21.66 -11.94
CA LYS A 8 33.49 -21.40 -10.73
C LYS A 8 32.60 -20.15 -10.84
N THR A 9 31.84 -20.04 -11.92
CA THR A 9 30.83 -18.99 -12.05
C THR A 9 29.71 -19.22 -11.02
N ARG A 10 29.59 -18.34 -10.02
CA ARG A 10 28.50 -18.38 -9.04
C ARG A 10 27.49 -17.29 -9.33
N VAL A 11 26.22 -17.60 -9.15
CA VAL A 11 25.11 -16.67 -9.27
C VAL A 11 24.60 -16.38 -7.87
N PHE A 12 24.43 -15.10 -7.56
CA PHE A 12 23.90 -14.62 -6.30
C PHE A 12 22.58 -13.89 -6.52
N ALA A 13 21.67 -14.03 -5.56
CA ALA A 13 20.46 -13.24 -5.46
C ALA A 13 20.58 -12.28 -4.27
N ARG A 14 20.39 -11.00 -4.55
CA ARG A 14 20.38 -9.92 -3.58
C ARG A 14 19.02 -9.25 -3.60
N VAL A 15 18.41 -9.11 -2.43
CA VAL A 15 17.23 -8.28 -2.23
C VAL A 15 17.61 -7.13 -1.31
N ALA A 16 17.53 -5.92 -1.84
CA ALA A 16 17.75 -4.70 -1.11
C ALA A 16 16.49 -3.84 -1.11
N VAL A 17 16.30 -3.08 -0.04
CA VAL A 17 15.29 -2.03 0.04
C VAL A 17 15.99 -0.69 -0.01
N ILE A 18 15.59 0.14 -0.97
CA ILE A 18 15.99 1.53 -1.07
C ILE A 18 14.88 2.35 -0.41
N TYR A 19 15.17 2.89 0.78
CA TYR A 19 14.30 3.82 1.47
C TYR A 19 14.72 5.24 1.12
N ARG A 20 13.94 5.91 0.27
CA ARG A 20 14.09 7.34 -0.06
C ARG A 20 13.10 8.19 0.72
N TYR A 21 13.56 9.22 1.42
CA TYR A 21 12.74 10.10 2.28
C TYR A 21 12.91 11.59 1.98
N GLY A 22 13.65 11.92 0.92
CA GLY A 22 13.83 13.26 0.40
C GLY A 22 14.12 13.21 -1.08
N ARG A 23 14.06 14.38 -1.71
CA ARG A 23 14.26 14.54 -3.14
C ARG A 23 15.74 14.38 -3.50
N GLU A 24 16.01 13.84 -4.69
CA GLU A 24 17.38 13.64 -5.18
C GLU A 24 18.06 14.99 -5.47
N GLU A 25 17.29 15.98 -5.97
CA GLU A 25 17.78 17.33 -6.25
C GLU A 25 18.20 18.13 -5.00
N ASP A 26 17.72 17.75 -3.82
CA ASP A 26 18.05 18.40 -2.56
C ASP A 26 19.35 17.82 -1.93
N GLU A 27 19.89 16.73 -2.49
CA GLU A 27 21.12 16.10 -1.98
C GLU A 27 22.35 16.99 -2.23
N VAL A 28 23.08 17.34 -1.16
CA VAL A 28 24.27 18.20 -1.22
C VAL A 28 25.39 17.67 -0.34
N MET A 29 26.64 17.80 -0.81
CA MET A 29 27.87 17.57 -0.01
C MET A 29 27.86 16.32 0.90
N GLY A 30 27.47 15.15 0.36
CA GLY A 30 27.46 13.88 1.08
C GLY A 30 26.22 13.62 1.94
N LEU A 31 25.25 14.54 1.96
CA LEU A 31 23.91 14.30 2.47
C LEU A 31 23.10 13.55 1.41
N HIS A 32 22.81 12.28 1.68
CA HIS A 32 21.91 11.47 0.86
C HIS A 32 20.58 11.29 1.59
N PHE A 33 19.48 11.49 0.88
CA PHE A 33 18.11 11.27 1.37
C PHE A 33 17.61 9.87 1.04
N SER A 34 18.54 8.93 0.86
CA SER A 34 18.27 7.54 0.63
C SER A 34 19.13 6.64 1.53
N LYS A 35 18.54 5.55 2.01
CA LYS A 35 19.24 4.49 2.72
C LYS A 35 18.95 3.16 2.05
N GLU A 36 20.01 2.43 1.75
CA GLU A 36 19.92 1.08 1.23
C GLU A 36 20.04 0.09 2.39
N LEU A 37 19.06 -0.81 2.51
CA LEU A 37 19.06 -1.89 3.47
C LEU A 37 19.09 -3.22 2.71
N GLU A 38 20.20 -3.94 2.81
CA GLU A 38 20.29 -5.29 2.28
C GLU A 38 19.49 -6.24 3.19
N LEU A 39 18.45 -6.87 2.62
CA LEU A 39 17.61 -7.83 3.35
C LEU A 39 18.14 -9.26 3.20
N VAL A 40 18.55 -9.62 1.98
CA VAL A 40 19.05 -10.96 1.65
C VAL A 40 20.17 -10.82 0.62
N ASN A 41 21.21 -11.63 0.80
CA ASN A 41 22.23 -11.87 -0.21
C ASN A 41 22.65 -13.34 -0.10
N THR A 42 22.33 -14.16 -1.09
CA THR A 42 22.58 -15.61 -1.05
C THR A 42 23.04 -16.13 -2.40
N GLN A 43 23.84 -17.20 -2.40
CA GLN A 43 24.20 -17.92 -3.62
C GLN A 43 23.00 -18.76 -4.06
N VAL A 44 22.59 -18.61 -5.32
CA VAL A 44 21.47 -19.33 -5.92
C VAL A 44 21.87 -20.35 -6.97
N ALA A 45 23.07 -20.21 -7.55
CA ALA A 45 23.65 -21.25 -8.42
C ALA A 45 25.19 -21.27 -8.32
N PRO A 46 25.84 -22.45 -8.38
CA PRO A 46 25.22 -23.78 -8.26
C PRO A 46 24.59 -23.93 -6.87
N ASN A 47 23.44 -24.61 -6.80
CA ASN A 47 22.69 -24.79 -5.56
C ASN A 47 22.97 -26.19 -5.01
N ASP A 48 23.68 -26.29 -3.89
CA ASP A 48 24.00 -27.56 -3.23
C ASP A 48 22.84 -28.07 -2.36
N VAL A 49 21.80 -27.24 -2.17
CA VAL A 49 20.64 -27.55 -1.32
C VAL A 49 19.50 -28.08 -2.18
N GLN A 50 19.08 -29.33 -1.92
CA GLN A 50 17.83 -29.89 -2.45
C GLN A 50 16.63 -29.27 -1.73
N GLU A 51 16.24 -28.06 -2.13
CA GLU A 51 14.94 -27.52 -1.74
C GLU A 51 13.82 -28.19 -2.56
N GLN A 52 12.65 -28.37 -1.93
CA GLN A 52 11.47 -28.84 -2.64
C GLN A 52 11.07 -27.81 -3.69
N LEU A 53 11.11 -28.21 -4.96
CA LEU A 53 10.71 -27.35 -6.07
C LEU A 53 9.19 -27.14 -6.04
N SER A 54 8.78 -25.91 -6.35
CA SER A 54 7.38 -25.62 -6.64
C SER A 54 6.97 -26.16 -8.01
N ASP A 55 5.68 -26.45 -8.19
CA ASP A 55 5.10 -26.88 -9.47
C ASP A 55 5.52 -25.98 -10.64
N VAL A 56 5.63 -24.66 -10.40
CA VAL A 56 6.05 -23.68 -11.42
C VAL A 56 7.54 -23.83 -11.76
N GLN A 57 8.41 -23.99 -10.77
CA GLN A 57 9.84 -24.21 -10.99
C GLN A 57 10.08 -25.52 -11.76
N GLU A 58 9.37 -26.61 -11.43
CA GLU A 58 9.49 -27.87 -12.17
C GLU A 58 9.11 -27.72 -13.64
N ARG A 59 7.99 -27.04 -13.93
CA ARG A 59 7.53 -26.77 -15.30
C ARG A 59 8.52 -25.89 -16.06
N LEU A 60 9.06 -24.86 -15.42
CA LEU A 60 10.06 -23.96 -16.03
C LEU A 60 11.36 -24.68 -16.33
N ILE A 61 11.86 -25.53 -15.43
CA ILE A 61 13.06 -26.34 -15.67
C ILE A 61 12.85 -27.28 -16.86
N LYS A 62 11.69 -27.97 -16.93
CA LYS A 62 11.35 -28.84 -18.07
C LYS A 62 11.30 -28.06 -19.40
N LYS A 63 10.79 -26.82 -19.39
CA LYS A 63 10.67 -25.97 -20.58
C LYS A 63 12.00 -25.33 -21.01
N LEU A 64 12.82 -24.89 -20.07
CA LEU A 64 14.06 -24.13 -20.32
C LEU A 64 15.31 -25.02 -20.50
N GLY A 65 15.26 -26.27 -20.05
CA GLY A 65 16.31 -27.28 -20.27
C GLY A 65 17.43 -27.27 -19.22
N ALA A 66 18.56 -27.90 -19.56
CA ALA A 66 19.61 -28.28 -18.62
C ALA A 66 20.35 -27.11 -17.92
N ASN A 67 20.24 -25.89 -18.45
CA ASN A 67 20.87 -24.69 -17.89
C ASN A 67 19.90 -23.87 -17.00
N ALA A 68 18.74 -24.41 -16.67
CA ALA A 68 17.77 -23.78 -15.80
C ALA A 68 18.01 -24.17 -14.35
N TYR A 69 18.34 -23.18 -13.51
CA TYR A 69 18.54 -23.36 -12.08
C TYR A 69 17.39 -22.71 -11.32
N ALA A 70 16.67 -23.51 -10.52
CA ALA A 70 15.65 -22.97 -9.63
C ALA A 70 16.29 -22.26 -8.44
N PHE A 71 15.65 -21.17 -8.03
CA PHE A 71 16.02 -20.44 -6.84
C PHE A 71 14.78 -19.94 -6.09
N SER A 72 14.94 -19.74 -4.79
CA SER A 72 13.95 -19.14 -3.90
C SER A 72 14.66 -18.13 -2.99
N VAL A 73 13.96 -17.06 -2.64
CA VAL A 73 14.48 -16.03 -1.72
C VAL A 73 13.42 -15.74 -0.66
N SER A 74 13.76 -16.00 0.59
CA SER A 74 12.89 -15.76 1.74
C SER A 74 13.18 -14.41 2.36
N LEU A 75 12.21 -13.50 2.37
CA LEU A 75 12.34 -12.19 3.02
C LEU A 75 12.15 -12.31 4.54
N PRO A 76 12.87 -11.50 5.34
CA PRO A 76 12.65 -11.44 6.77
C PRO A 76 11.26 -10.86 7.09
N GLN A 77 10.67 -11.31 8.20
CA GLN A 77 9.35 -10.82 8.63
C GLN A 77 9.34 -9.31 8.92
N SER A 78 10.48 -8.75 9.33
CA SER A 78 10.67 -7.31 9.59
C SER A 78 10.78 -6.46 8.32
N ALA A 79 10.82 -7.06 7.13
CA ALA A 79 10.96 -6.31 5.89
C ALA A 79 9.75 -5.36 5.69
N PRO A 80 9.96 -4.08 5.34
CA PRO A 80 8.88 -3.10 5.17
C PRO A 80 8.03 -3.41 3.94
N CYS A 81 6.76 -3.00 3.89
CA CYS A 81 5.98 -3.11 2.65
C CYS A 81 6.45 -2.08 1.61
N SER A 82 6.25 -2.38 0.33
CA SER A 82 6.48 -1.41 -0.75
C SER A 82 5.44 -0.32 -0.65
N VAL A 83 5.90 0.90 -0.37
CA VAL A 83 5.05 2.09 -0.29
C VAL A 83 5.80 3.22 -0.97
N THR A 84 5.17 3.88 -1.93
CA THR A 84 5.69 5.10 -2.55
C THR A 84 4.83 6.29 -2.09
N ILE A 85 5.41 7.47 -2.07
CA ILE A 85 4.68 8.71 -1.80
C ILE A 85 4.76 9.56 -3.06
N ASP A 86 3.59 9.92 -3.60
CA ASP A 86 3.52 10.83 -4.74
C ASP A 86 4.07 12.21 -4.34
N SER A 87 5.21 12.60 -4.93
CA SER A 87 5.84 13.90 -4.72
C SER A 87 5.16 15.02 -5.50
N GLY A 88 4.32 14.68 -6.49
CA GLY A 88 3.68 15.65 -7.37
C GLY A 88 4.59 16.31 -8.40
N ASP A 89 5.85 15.87 -8.44
CA ASP A 89 6.88 16.47 -9.26
C ASP A 89 7.21 15.53 -10.42
N ASP A 90 6.72 15.89 -11.61
CA ASP A 90 7.00 15.14 -12.84
C ASP A 90 8.48 15.17 -13.23
N MET A 91 9.27 16.09 -12.66
CA MET A 91 10.71 16.21 -12.91
C MET A 91 11.55 15.31 -12.01
N SER A 92 10.98 14.78 -10.93
CA SER A 92 11.72 13.89 -10.02
C SER A 92 11.99 12.54 -10.69
N THR A 93 13.26 12.21 -10.80
CA THR A 93 13.74 10.96 -11.42
C THR A 93 13.46 9.73 -10.56
N GLN A 94 13.31 9.90 -9.24
CA GLN A 94 13.18 8.79 -8.31
C GLN A 94 12.07 8.99 -7.27
N PRO A 95 11.18 7.99 -7.12
CA PRO A 95 10.06 8.09 -6.21
C PRO A 95 10.51 8.07 -4.75
N LEU A 96 9.78 8.81 -3.92
CA LEU A 96 9.92 8.77 -2.47
C LEU A 96 9.28 7.47 -1.95
N GLY A 97 9.94 6.81 -1.01
CA GLY A 97 9.39 5.67 -0.29
C GLY A 97 10.29 4.45 -0.26
N VAL A 98 9.67 3.27 -0.16
CA VAL A 98 10.30 1.97 0.08
C VAL A 98 10.25 1.15 -1.21
N ILE A 99 11.38 1.08 -1.91
CA ILE A 99 11.50 0.43 -3.22
C ILE A 99 12.34 -0.84 -3.07
N TYR A 100 11.84 -1.96 -3.59
CA TYR A 100 12.58 -3.23 -3.58
C TYR A 100 13.38 -3.41 -4.87
N ASP A 101 14.68 -3.69 -4.72
CA ASP A 101 15.59 -4.10 -5.78
C ASP A 101 15.93 -5.59 -5.60
N LEU A 102 15.38 -6.45 -6.46
CA LEU A 102 15.81 -7.84 -6.59
C LEU A 102 16.85 -7.93 -7.71
N ARG A 103 18.08 -8.24 -7.35
CA ARG A 103 19.19 -8.35 -8.30
C ARG A 103 19.76 -9.76 -8.32
N LEU A 104 19.87 -10.32 -9.52
CA LEU A 104 20.65 -11.52 -9.79
C LEU A 104 21.97 -11.10 -10.42
N TYR A 105 23.10 -11.63 -9.94
CA TYR A 105 24.40 -11.28 -10.50
C TYR A 105 25.39 -12.44 -10.45
N VAL A 106 26.35 -12.40 -11.36
CA VAL A 106 27.45 -13.35 -11.42
C VAL A 106 28.67 -12.77 -10.70
N SER A 107 29.28 -13.53 -9.79
CA SER A 107 30.51 -13.14 -9.11
C SER A 107 31.24 -14.36 -8.56
N ASP A 108 32.51 -14.21 -8.19
CA ASP A 108 33.28 -15.22 -7.49
C ASP A 108 32.98 -15.24 -5.97
N ARG A 109 32.66 -14.07 -5.40
CA ARG A 109 32.49 -13.86 -3.94
C ARG A 109 31.21 -13.07 -3.64
N LYS A 110 30.55 -13.45 -2.54
CA LYS A 110 29.30 -12.81 -2.10
C LYS A 110 29.42 -11.30 -1.87
N ASP A 111 30.57 -10.86 -1.35
CA ASP A 111 30.81 -9.46 -0.92
C ASP A 111 31.27 -8.55 -2.07
N GLU A 112 31.45 -9.10 -3.28
CA GLU A 112 31.82 -8.31 -4.43
C GLU A 112 30.63 -7.47 -4.92
N ARG A 113 30.89 -6.18 -5.21
CA ARG A 113 29.85 -5.30 -5.74
C ARG A 113 29.41 -5.80 -7.13
N PRO A 114 28.11 -6.04 -7.36
CA PRO A 114 27.61 -6.49 -8.66
C PRO A 114 27.94 -5.48 -9.76
N HIS A 115 28.44 -5.95 -10.91
CA HIS A 115 28.69 -5.10 -12.07
C HIS A 115 27.45 -5.07 -12.98
N ARG A 116 27.09 -3.90 -13.51
CA ARG A 116 25.91 -3.76 -14.40
C ARG A 116 25.87 -4.75 -15.58
N ARG A 117 27.04 -5.18 -16.10
CA ARG A 117 27.16 -6.07 -17.27
C ARG A 117 26.85 -7.54 -16.97
N ASN A 118 26.92 -7.94 -15.71
CA ASN A 118 26.73 -9.32 -15.27
C ASN A 118 25.60 -9.44 -14.24
N SER A 119 24.68 -8.48 -14.25
CA SER A 119 23.55 -8.41 -13.33
C SER A 119 22.23 -8.15 -14.05
N VAL A 120 21.16 -8.80 -13.60
CA VAL A 120 19.78 -8.53 -13.98
C VAL A 120 19.04 -8.01 -12.75
N CYS A 121 18.21 -6.99 -12.94
CA CYS A 121 17.50 -6.28 -11.87
C CYS A 121 15.99 -6.34 -12.12
N PHE A 122 15.25 -6.68 -11.08
CA PHE A 122 13.79 -6.71 -11.04
C PHE A 122 13.31 -5.78 -9.92
N ALA A 123 12.57 -4.75 -10.29
CA ALA A 123 11.88 -3.92 -9.31
C ALA A 123 10.56 -4.60 -8.93
N VAL A 124 10.62 -5.38 -7.86
CA VAL A 124 9.52 -6.15 -7.28
C VAL A 124 8.78 -5.32 -6.23
N ARG A 125 7.61 -5.78 -5.79
CA ARG A 125 6.86 -5.14 -4.70
C ARG A 125 6.53 -6.14 -3.61
N LYS A 126 6.68 -5.73 -2.35
CA LYS A 126 6.16 -6.48 -1.19
C LYS A 126 4.82 -5.88 -0.80
N VAL A 127 3.74 -6.59 -1.11
CA VAL A 127 2.36 -6.19 -0.80
C VAL A 127 1.86 -6.95 0.43
N GLN A 128 1.05 -6.28 1.25
CA GLN A 128 0.41 -6.89 2.42
C GLN A 128 -1.04 -7.25 2.10
N PHE A 129 -1.38 -8.53 2.30
CA PHE A 129 -2.73 -9.03 2.20
C PHE A 129 -3.47 -8.96 3.53
N ALA A 130 -4.79 -8.86 3.46
CA ALA A 130 -5.66 -8.92 4.62
C ALA A 130 -5.49 -10.24 5.39
N PRO A 131 -5.57 -10.22 6.73
CA PRO A 131 -5.58 -11.44 7.52
C PRO A 131 -6.84 -12.28 7.18
N THR A 132 -6.70 -13.61 7.23
CA THR A 132 -7.77 -14.56 6.88
C THR A 132 -8.96 -14.50 7.84
N GLU A 133 -8.76 -14.04 9.09
CA GLU A 133 -9.83 -13.87 10.06
C GLU A 133 -10.34 -12.41 10.05
N PRO A 134 -11.56 -12.16 9.53
CA PRO A 134 -12.17 -10.84 9.66
C PRO A 134 -12.49 -10.55 11.12
N SER A 135 -12.34 -9.30 11.55
CA SER A 135 -12.82 -8.95 12.88
C SER A 135 -14.35 -8.96 12.89
N ALA A 136 -14.94 -9.58 13.91
CA ALA A 136 -16.38 -9.68 14.06
C ALA A 136 -17.02 -8.37 14.56
N ARG A 137 -16.23 -7.31 14.79
CA ARG A 137 -16.69 -6.08 15.44
C ARG A 137 -16.96 -4.99 14.41
N GLN A 138 -18.21 -4.54 14.38
CA GLN A 138 -18.61 -3.37 13.64
C GLN A 138 -17.96 -2.10 14.22
N PRO A 139 -17.18 -1.32 13.45
CA PRO A 139 -16.65 -0.05 13.91
C PRO A 139 -17.77 0.97 14.09
N GLN A 140 -17.81 1.61 15.26
CA GLN A 140 -18.75 2.69 15.55
C GLN A 140 -18.15 3.72 16.51
N THR A 141 -18.59 4.98 16.39
CA THR A 141 -18.23 6.07 17.30
C THR A 141 -19.42 6.99 17.51
N LEU A 142 -19.55 7.54 18.72
CA LEU A 142 -20.56 8.52 19.09
C LEU A 142 -19.84 9.77 19.61
N VAL A 143 -20.07 10.90 18.95
CA VAL A 143 -19.54 12.20 19.39
C VAL A 143 -20.68 13.15 19.69
N SER A 144 -20.51 13.95 20.74
CA SER A 144 -21.52 14.92 21.20
C SER A 144 -20.91 16.30 21.29
N LYS A 145 -21.63 17.30 20.79
CA LYS A 145 -21.26 18.71 20.91
C LYS A 145 -22.29 19.49 21.70
N SER A 146 -21.85 20.12 22.78
CA SER A 146 -22.59 21.19 23.45
C SER A 146 -22.18 22.53 22.83
N PHE A 147 -23.09 23.51 22.80
CA PHE A 147 -22.81 24.84 22.27
C PHE A 147 -22.86 25.87 23.40
N THR A 148 -21.89 26.80 23.41
CA THR A 148 -21.84 27.88 24.39
C THR A 148 -23.14 28.71 24.34
N LEU A 149 -23.72 29.01 25.50
CA LEU A 149 -24.97 29.77 25.65
C LEU A 149 -26.21 29.14 24.98
N SER A 150 -26.18 27.85 24.63
CA SER A 150 -27.33 27.12 24.09
C SER A 150 -27.54 25.82 24.86
N PRO A 151 -28.72 25.60 25.48
CA PRO A 151 -29.02 24.31 26.10
C PRO A 151 -29.12 23.21 25.04
N GLY A 152 -28.93 21.96 25.47
CA GLY A 152 -29.00 20.78 24.62
C GLY A 152 -27.66 20.41 23.94
N LYS A 153 -27.66 19.28 23.24
CA LYS A 153 -26.47 18.71 22.57
C LYS A 153 -26.82 18.24 21.17
N LEU A 154 -25.86 18.31 20.26
CA LEU A 154 -25.91 17.64 18.98
C LEU A 154 -25.10 16.34 19.09
N ASN A 155 -25.74 15.21 18.81
CA ASN A 155 -25.11 13.90 18.81
C ASN A 155 -24.96 13.42 17.37
N LEU A 156 -23.78 12.91 17.06
CA LEU A 156 -23.47 12.24 15.81
C LEU A 156 -22.93 10.85 16.15
N GLU A 157 -23.66 9.84 15.71
CA GLU A 157 -23.21 8.45 15.69
C GLU A 157 -22.81 8.08 14.26
N VAL A 158 -21.64 7.47 14.12
CA VAL A 158 -21.10 7.00 12.84
C VAL A 158 -20.75 5.53 12.98
N SER A 159 -21.20 4.70 12.04
CA SER A 159 -20.82 3.29 11.96
C SER A 159 -20.46 2.86 10.53
N LEU A 160 -19.57 1.88 10.45
CA LEU A 160 -19.16 1.20 9.22
C LEU A 160 -19.69 -0.23 9.26
N GLU A 161 -19.91 -0.89 8.11
CA GLU A 161 -20.32 -2.31 8.11
C GLU A 161 -19.19 -3.25 8.53
N ARG A 162 -17.95 -2.89 8.17
CA ARG A 162 -16.74 -3.69 8.35
C ARG A 162 -15.61 -2.80 8.84
N ASP A 163 -14.64 -3.40 9.52
CA ASP A 163 -13.39 -2.74 9.92
C ASP A 163 -12.29 -2.87 8.86
N LEU A 164 -12.47 -3.76 7.89
CA LEU A 164 -11.57 -4.00 6.78
C LEU A 164 -12.33 -3.95 5.45
N TYR A 165 -11.80 -3.15 4.53
CA TYR A 165 -12.28 -3.06 3.15
C TYR A 165 -11.15 -3.42 2.18
N PHE A 166 -11.52 -3.96 1.04
CA PHE A 166 -10.57 -4.21 -0.04
C PHE A 166 -10.44 -3.01 -0.97
N HIS A 167 -9.30 -2.90 -1.65
CA HIS A 167 -9.12 -1.90 -2.71
C HIS A 167 -10.21 -1.98 -3.76
N GLY A 168 -10.76 -0.82 -4.16
CA GLY A 168 -11.90 -0.74 -5.08
C GLY A 168 -13.27 -1.04 -4.46
N GLN A 169 -13.34 -1.57 -3.23
CA GLN A 169 -14.60 -1.80 -2.54
C GLN A 169 -15.19 -0.47 -2.05
N GLN A 170 -16.52 -0.38 -2.11
CA GLN A 170 -17.26 0.76 -1.57
C GLN A 170 -17.33 0.68 -0.03
N VAL A 171 -16.99 1.79 0.62
CA VAL A 171 -17.10 2.01 2.06
C VAL A 171 -18.45 2.64 2.36
N GLN A 172 -19.35 1.86 2.96
CA GLN A 172 -20.66 2.33 3.39
C GLN A 172 -20.59 2.93 4.80
N VAL A 173 -21.08 4.15 4.93
CA VAL A 173 -21.00 4.99 6.13
C VAL A 173 -22.40 5.29 6.61
N ASN A 174 -22.77 4.76 7.77
CA ASN A 174 -24.06 5.02 8.38
C ASN A 174 -23.95 6.17 9.38
N LEU A 175 -24.82 7.17 9.23
CA LEU A 175 -24.91 8.33 10.09
C LEU A 175 -26.25 8.33 10.82
N ASN A 176 -26.20 8.53 12.13
CA ASN A 176 -27.37 8.77 12.96
C ASN A 176 -27.16 10.07 13.75
N ILE A 177 -27.94 11.09 13.41
CA ILE A 177 -27.81 12.44 13.95
C ILE A 177 -29.03 12.73 14.79
N ASN A 178 -28.79 13.07 16.06
CA ASN A 178 -29.82 13.54 16.97
C ASN A 178 -29.52 14.97 17.39
N ASN A 179 -30.35 15.92 16.93
CA ASN A 179 -30.17 17.33 17.21
C ASN A 179 -31.07 17.80 18.36
N ALA A 180 -30.70 17.48 19.59
CA ALA A 180 -31.34 18.03 20.79
C ALA A 180 -30.84 19.45 21.15
N SER A 181 -30.09 20.12 20.26
CA SER A 181 -29.55 21.47 20.47
C SER A 181 -30.46 22.56 19.87
N LYS A 182 -30.14 23.84 20.11
CA LYS A 182 -30.78 24.98 19.41
C LYS A 182 -30.04 25.43 18.14
N LYS A 183 -29.04 24.66 17.67
CA LYS A 183 -28.31 24.96 16.42
C LYS A 183 -28.86 24.14 15.26
N THR A 184 -28.57 24.61 14.06
CA THR A 184 -29.00 23.97 12.81
C THR A 184 -27.78 23.40 12.08
N VAL A 185 -27.87 22.14 11.67
CA VAL A 185 -26.85 21.52 10.79
C VAL A 185 -27.18 21.85 9.34
N LYS A 186 -26.26 22.48 8.62
CA LYS A 186 -26.45 23.00 7.25
C LYS A 186 -26.00 22.03 6.16
N SER A 187 -24.97 21.23 6.44
CA SER A 187 -24.44 20.23 5.52
C SER A 187 -23.67 19.16 6.29
N MET A 188 -23.46 18.04 5.61
CA MET A 188 -22.73 16.88 6.12
C MET A 188 -21.65 16.50 5.11
N LYS A 189 -20.48 16.12 5.61
CA LYS A 189 -19.35 15.73 4.77
C LYS A 189 -18.70 14.48 5.32
N ALA A 190 -18.54 13.45 4.50
CA ALA A 190 -17.75 12.27 4.82
C ALA A 190 -16.48 12.26 3.99
N GLN A 191 -15.37 11.85 4.59
CA GLN A 191 -14.06 11.81 3.98
C GLN A 191 -13.34 10.53 4.39
N VAL A 192 -12.67 9.88 3.44
CA VAL A 192 -11.66 8.88 3.76
C VAL A 192 -10.32 9.60 3.82
N VAL A 193 -9.65 9.51 4.97
CA VAL A 193 -8.36 10.15 5.23
C VAL A 193 -7.30 9.05 5.35
N GLN A 194 -6.26 9.16 4.52
CA GLN A 194 -5.05 8.38 4.62
C GLN A 194 -4.07 9.13 5.53
N HIS A 195 -3.61 8.46 6.58
CA HIS A 195 -2.57 8.93 7.48
C HIS A 195 -1.28 8.19 7.16
N VAL A 196 -0.19 8.95 7.04
CA VAL A 196 1.11 8.44 6.66
C VAL A 196 2.14 8.91 7.68
N GLU A 197 2.88 7.96 8.22
CA GLU A 197 4.03 8.18 9.08
C GLU A 197 5.29 7.66 8.38
N VAL A 198 6.27 8.54 8.21
CA VAL A 198 7.57 8.20 7.64
C VAL A 198 8.54 8.00 8.79
N THR A 199 8.82 6.74 9.13
CA THR A 199 9.59 6.38 10.34
C THR A 199 11.01 6.93 10.34
N MET A 200 11.65 7.03 9.16
CA MET A 200 13.04 7.51 9.06
C MET A 200 13.20 8.98 9.50
N THR A 201 12.19 9.81 9.24
CA THR A 201 12.19 11.24 9.54
C THR A 201 11.26 11.60 10.70
N ASN A 202 10.53 10.62 11.24
CA ASN A 202 9.43 10.80 12.19
C ASN A 202 8.44 11.90 11.75
N SER A 203 8.14 11.94 10.44
CA SER A 203 7.21 12.91 9.88
C SER A 203 5.84 12.29 9.68
N HIS A 204 4.81 13.09 9.96
CA HIS A 204 3.42 12.66 9.97
C HIS A 204 2.60 13.60 9.09
N PHE A 205 1.84 13.04 8.16
CA PHE A 205 0.92 13.83 7.36
C PHE A 205 -0.35 13.03 7.05
N SER A 206 -1.38 13.75 6.61
CA SER A 206 -2.65 13.13 6.25
C SER A 206 -3.19 13.75 4.97
N ARG A 207 -3.81 12.91 4.14
CA ARG A 207 -4.46 13.32 2.90
C ARG A 207 -5.85 12.73 2.81
N VAL A 208 -6.79 13.54 2.37
CA VAL A 208 -8.11 13.04 1.99
C VAL A 208 -7.94 12.28 0.68
N VAL A 209 -8.37 11.03 0.62
CA VAL A 209 -8.32 10.17 -0.58
C VAL A 209 -9.71 9.90 -1.16
N SER A 210 -10.78 10.22 -0.43
CA SER A 210 -12.13 10.23 -0.96
C SER A 210 -12.98 11.21 -0.15
N SER A 211 -13.93 11.89 -0.77
CA SER A 211 -14.78 12.85 -0.07
C SER A 211 -16.14 12.93 -0.73
N LEU A 212 -17.18 13.00 0.09
CA LEU A 212 -18.56 13.23 -0.31
C LEU A 212 -19.14 14.31 0.60
N GLU A 213 -19.74 15.34 0.01
CA GLU A 213 -20.46 16.38 0.73
C GLU A 213 -21.92 16.39 0.28
N SER A 214 -22.86 16.43 1.23
CA SER A 214 -24.29 16.41 0.96
C SER A 214 -25.04 17.41 1.82
N ARG A 215 -26.11 17.96 1.24
CA ARG A 215 -27.13 18.78 1.91
C ARG A 215 -28.49 18.09 1.96
N GLU A 216 -28.56 16.84 1.50
CA GLU A 216 -29.79 16.07 1.54
C GLU A 216 -30.20 15.78 2.99
N GLY A 217 -31.45 16.07 3.35
CA GLY A 217 -31.92 16.03 4.74
C GLY A 217 -31.46 17.20 5.62
N CYS A 218 -30.73 18.18 5.05
CA CYS A 218 -30.42 19.45 5.70
C CYS A 218 -31.35 20.58 5.21
N PRO A 219 -31.60 21.61 6.03
CA PRO A 219 -31.07 21.80 7.38
C PRO A 219 -31.68 20.84 8.42
N ILE A 220 -30.86 20.26 9.29
CA ILE A 220 -31.35 19.51 10.45
C ILE A 220 -31.65 20.54 11.54
N THR A 221 -32.93 20.87 11.73
CA THR A 221 -33.40 21.88 12.68
C THR A 221 -33.33 21.39 14.12
N PRO A 222 -33.37 22.31 15.12
CA PRO A 222 -33.50 21.95 16.53
C PRO A 222 -34.63 20.95 16.77
N GLY A 223 -34.36 19.89 17.53
CA GLY A 223 -35.29 18.82 17.86
C GLY A 223 -35.45 17.72 16.80
N ALA A 224 -34.87 17.87 15.61
CA ALA A 224 -34.97 16.89 14.54
C ALA A 224 -33.86 15.83 14.60
N ASN A 225 -34.16 14.64 14.07
CA ASN A 225 -33.21 13.55 13.88
C ASN A 225 -33.06 13.24 12.39
N LEU A 226 -31.89 12.74 11.99
CA LEU A 226 -31.64 12.29 10.62
C LEU A 226 -30.81 11.01 10.63
N THR A 227 -31.26 10.01 9.88
CA THR A 227 -30.47 8.83 9.53
C THR A 227 -30.12 8.90 8.05
N LYS A 228 -28.84 8.70 7.71
CA LYS A 228 -28.36 8.77 6.32
C LYS A 228 -27.20 7.82 6.11
N THR A 229 -27.14 7.19 4.94
CA THR A 229 -26.01 6.38 4.51
C THR A 229 -25.26 7.06 3.38
N PHE A 230 -23.95 7.11 3.47
CA PHE A 230 -23.04 7.55 2.42
C PHE A 230 -22.20 6.40 1.90
N SER A 231 -21.75 6.54 0.66
CA SER A 231 -20.89 5.56 0.01
C SER A 231 -19.67 6.25 -0.59
N LEU A 232 -18.48 5.82 -0.18
CA LEU A 232 -17.21 6.34 -0.68
C LEU A 232 -16.37 5.20 -1.25
N THR A 233 -15.73 5.43 -2.39
CA THR A 233 -14.80 4.46 -2.98
C THR A 233 -13.42 5.12 -3.09
N PRO A 234 -12.50 4.86 -2.15
CA PRO A 234 -11.14 5.37 -2.22
C PRO A 234 -10.33 4.55 -3.24
N THR A 235 -9.80 5.20 -4.28
CA THR A 235 -9.03 4.54 -5.36
C THR A 235 -7.82 5.38 -5.76
N ALA A 236 -6.75 4.76 -6.23
CA ALA A 236 -5.59 5.51 -6.73
C ALA A 236 -5.93 6.35 -7.97
N SER A 237 -6.77 5.83 -8.88
CA SER A 237 -7.16 6.49 -10.14
C SER A 237 -7.83 7.86 -9.92
N THR A 238 -8.71 7.98 -8.92
CA THR A 238 -9.35 9.27 -8.57
C THR A 238 -8.43 10.24 -7.83
N ASN A 239 -7.22 9.81 -7.48
CA ASN A 239 -6.26 10.55 -6.68
C ASN A 239 -4.93 10.84 -7.39
N GLN A 240 -4.80 10.52 -8.69
CA GLN A 240 -3.55 10.68 -9.46
C GLN A 240 -2.97 12.10 -9.48
N LYS A 241 -3.78 13.13 -9.25
CA LYS A 241 -3.37 14.54 -9.25
C LYS A 241 -3.10 15.11 -7.85
N ARG A 242 -3.16 14.27 -6.81
CA ARG A 242 -3.06 14.72 -5.42
C ARG A 242 -1.72 14.32 -4.82
N PHE A 243 -1.00 15.33 -4.37
CA PHE A 243 0.34 15.18 -3.82
C PHE A 243 0.33 14.66 -2.38
N GLY A 244 1.37 13.89 -2.05
CA GLY A 244 1.59 13.31 -0.74
C GLY A 244 0.65 12.15 -0.43
N ILE A 245 0.18 11.41 -1.43
CA ILE A 245 -0.60 10.19 -1.24
C ILE A 245 0.35 8.99 -1.27
N ALA A 246 0.17 8.09 -0.31
CA ALA A 246 0.90 6.83 -0.26
C ALA A 246 0.24 5.80 -1.19
N LEU A 247 1.03 5.19 -2.08
CA LEU A 247 0.64 4.16 -3.04
C LEU A 247 1.45 2.89 -2.81
N ASP A 248 0.94 1.73 -3.23
CA ASP A 248 1.69 0.46 -3.20
C ASP A 248 2.48 0.17 -4.48
N GLY A 249 2.40 1.06 -5.47
CA GLY A 249 3.12 1.08 -6.73
C GLY A 249 3.52 2.50 -7.12
N GLN A 250 3.93 2.74 -8.36
CA GLN A 250 4.18 4.10 -8.86
C GLN A 250 2.90 4.76 -9.36
N VAL A 251 2.82 6.08 -9.33
CA VAL A 251 1.67 6.85 -9.86
C VAL A 251 1.35 6.47 -11.32
N LYS A 252 2.40 6.16 -12.10
CA LYS A 252 2.31 5.81 -13.53
C LYS A 252 1.97 4.34 -13.78
N ASP A 253 2.02 3.49 -12.76
CA ASP A 253 1.74 2.07 -12.91
C ASP A 253 0.21 1.87 -13.04
N GLN A 254 -0.24 1.13 -14.05
CA GLN A 254 -1.67 0.85 -14.25
C GLN A 254 -2.29 0.06 -13.08
N ASP A 255 -1.49 -0.78 -12.43
CA ASP A 255 -1.90 -1.65 -11.34
C ASP A 255 -1.71 -1.00 -9.95
N ALA A 256 -1.33 0.29 -9.89
CA ALA A 256 -1.12 0.97 -8.63
C ALA A 256 -2.44 1.17 -7.86
N ASN A 257 -2.38 0.86 -6.57
CA ASN A 257 -3.45 1.12 -5.61
C ASN A 257 -2.97 2.13 -4.55
N LEU A 258 -3.92 2.57 -3.73
CA LEU A 258 -3.55 3.26 -2.49
C LEU A 258 -2.74 2.28 -1.62
N ALA A 259 -1.77 2.78 -0.85
CA ALA A 259 -0.99 1.92 0.02
C ALA A 259 -1.91 1.21 1.04
N SER A 260 -1.76 -0.10 1.20
CA SER A 260 -2.53 -0.84 2.19
C SER A 260 -2.21 -0.41 3.62
N SER A 261 -3.16 -0.58 4.53
CA SER A 261 -2.94 -0.36 5.95
C SER A 261 -1.82 -1.24 6.47
N THR A 262 -0.87 -0.65 7.19
CA THR A 262 0.23 -1.37 7.81
C THR A 262 -0.29 -2.16 9.01
N VAL A 263 -0.19 -3.49 8.94
CA VAL A 263 -0.55 -4.39 10.04
C VAL A 263 0.71 -5.03 10.59
N ALA A 264 0.89 -4.95 11.91
CA ALA A 264 2.00 -5.62 12.59
C ALA A 264 1.84 -7.15 12.53
N ALA A 265 2.96 -7.87 12.58
CA ALA A 265 2.91 -9.30 12.86
C ALA A 265 2.31 -9.55 14.25
N ALA A 266 1.66 -10.71 14.44
CA ALA A 266 1.06 -11.07 15.72
C ALA A 266 2.06 -10.91 16.88
N GLY A 267 1.66 -10.19 17.93
CA GLY A 267 2.50 -9.92 19.11
C GLY A 267 3.54 -8.80 18.94
N LYS A 268 3.59 -8.10 17.80
CA LYS A 268 4.45 -6.93 17.58
C LYS A 268 3.63 -5.65 17.46
N ASN A 269 4.24 -4.51 17.77
CA ASN A 269 3.60 -3.22 17.62
C ASN A 269 3.74 -2.72 16.18
N ALA A 270 2.68 -2.10 15.62
CA ALA A 270 2.73 -1.57 14.26
C ALA A 270 3.72 -0.41 14.13
N ASN A 271 3.95 0.31 15.23
CA ASN A 271 4.90 1.42 15.31
C ASN A 271 6.37 0.93 15.28
N ASP A 272 6.62 -0.37 15.50
CA ASP A 272 7.95 -0.95 15.38
C ASP A 272 8.26 -1.34 13.92
N ALA A 273 7.30 -1.19 13.01
CA ALA A 273 7.50 -1.46 11.60
C ALA A 273 8.48 -0.44 11.01
N LEU A 274 9.50 -0.95 10.31
CA LEU A 274 10.38 -0.10 9.51
C LEU A 274 9.62 0.39 8.27
N GLY A 275 9.99 1.54 7.72
CA GLY A 275 9.45 2.03 6.46
C GLY A 275 8.39 3.12 6.61
N ILE A 276 7.36 3.06 5.79
CA ILE A 276 6.24 3.98 5.82
C ILE A 276 5.03 3.26 6.43
N ILE A 277 4.50 3.82 7.52
CA ILE A 277 3.31 3.31 8.19
C ILE A 277 2.11 4.04 7.61
N VAL A 278 1.12 3.28 7.16
CA VAL A 278 -0.12 3.80 6.56
C VAL A 278 -1.32 3.33 7.36
N SER A 279 -2.20 4.26 7.72
CA SER A 279 -3.49 3.96 8.35
C SER A 279 -4.60 4.80 7.73
N TYR A 280 -5.85 4.38 7.91
CA TYR A 280 -7.00 5.09 7.36
C TYR A 280 -8.02 5.41 8.44
N SER A 281 -8.68 6.55 8.29
CA SER A 281 -9.86 6.90 9.05
C SER A 281 -10.96 7.41 8.14
N LEU A 282 -12.19 7.10 8.54
CA LEU A 282 -13.37 7.80 8.05
C LEU A 282 -13.57 9.02 8.94
N ARG A 283 -13.65 10.19 8.32
CA ARG A 283 -13.95 11.48 8.95
C ARG A 283 -15.32 11.98 8.52
N VAL A 284 -16.23 12.17 9.46
CA VAL A 284 -17.55 12.78 9.22
C VAL A 284 -17.62 14.14 9.90
N LYS A 285 -18.07 15.15 9.17
CA LYS A 285 -18.23 16.53 9.63
C LYS A 285 -19.66 17.00 9.46
N LEU A 286 -20.23 17.56 10.52
CA LEU A 286 -21.49 18.30 10.49
C LEU A 286 -21.22 19.79 10.58
N ASN A 287 -21.63 20.55 9.57
CA ASN A 287 -21.49 22.00 9.56
C ASN A 287 -22.66 22.64 10.33
N CYS A 288 -22.37 23.26 11.47
CA CYS A 288 -23.37 23.91 12.32
C CYS A 288 -23.46 25.44 12.11
N GLY A 289 -22.92 25.95 10.99
CA GLY A 289 -22.85 27.37 10.66
C GLY A 289 -21.74 28.14 11.38
N ALA A 290 -21.58 29.42 11.03
CA ALA A 290 -20.44 30.25 11.46
C ALA A 290 -20.24 30.31 12.99
N ILE A 291 -21.34 30.40 13.76
CA ILE A 291 -21.28 30.49 15.22
C ILE A 291 -21.25 29.09 15.87
N GLY A 292 -21.77 28.06 15.19
CA GLY A 292 -21.82 26.69 15.70
C GLY A 292 -20.52 25.91 15.45
N GLY A 293 -19.69 26.34 14.51
CA GLY A 293 -18.52 25.59 14.06
C GLY A 293 -18.89 24.22 13.47
N GLU A 294 -17.97 23.26 13.56
CA GLU A 294 -18.18 21.90 13.07
C GLU A 294 -18.24 20.89 14.23
N LEU A 295 -19.00 19.80 14.06
CA LEU A 295 -18.87 18.58 14.85
C LEU A 295 -18.18 17.53 13.97
N THR A 296 -17.07 16.97 14.43
CA THR A 296 -16.30 15.98 13.67
C THR A 296 -16.25 14.65 14.43
N ALA A 297 -16.44 13.55 13.71
CA ALA A 297 -16.23 12.19 14.19
C ALA A 297 -15.21 11.49 13.29
N ASP A 298 -14.21 10.84 13.90
CA ASP A 298 -13.24 10.02 13.19
C ASP A 298 -13.40 8.54 13.62
N LEU A 299 -13.37 7.64 12.66
CA LEU A 299 -13.53 6.20 12.86
C LEU A 299 -12.46 5.43 12.07
N PRO A 300 -11.53 4.71 12.71
CA PRO A 300 -10.47 4.00 12.01
C PRO A 300 -11.00 2.76 11.28
N PHE A 301 -10.38 2.45 10.14
CA PHE A 301 -10.61 1.21 9.41
C PHE A 301 -9.35 0.81 8.62
N LYS A 302 -9.32 -0.41 8.10
CA LYS A 302 -8.22 -0.95 7.29
C LYS A 302 -8.62 -1.03 5.82
N LEU A 303 -7.70 -0.66 4.94
CA LEU A 303 -7.81 -0.81 3.49
C LEU A 303 -6.67 -1.72 3.02
N MET A 304 -6.98 -2.89 2.45
CA MET A 304 -5.97 -3.92 2.17
C MET A 304 -6.24 -4.67 0.86
N HIS A 305 -5.26 -5.43 0.39
CA HIS A 305 -5.49 -6.41 -0.67
C HIS A 305 -6.21 -7.66 -0.13
N PRO A 306 -7.08 -8.30 -0.91
CA PRO A 306 -7.70 -9.57 -0.52
C PRO A 306 -6.66 -10.70 -0.48
N ASP A 307 -6.84 -11.65 0.43
CA ASP A 307 -6.00 -12.86 0.46
C ASP A 307 -6.11 -13.62 -0.87
N PRO A 308 -4.99 -13.83 -1.61
CA PRO A 308 -5.02 -14.53 -2.89
C PRO A 308 -5.47 -15.98 -2.76
N ASN A 309 -5.28 -16.62 -1.60
CA ASN A 309 -5.70 -18.00 -1.38
C ASN A 309 -7.20 -18.12 -1.09
N ALA A 310 -7.82 -17.09 -0.50
CA ALA A 310 -9.28 -17.03 -0.38
C ALA A 310 -9.95 -16.97 -1.76
N GLN A 311 -9.33 -16.28 -2.73
CA GLN A 311 -9.83 -16.19 -4.12
C GLN A 311 -9.62 -17.48 -4.93
N LYS A 312 -8.60 -18.29 -4.64
CA LYS A 312 -8.34 -19.58 -5.32
C LYS A 312 -9.43 -20.63 -5.10
N SER A 313 -10.27 -20.47 -4.08
CA SER A 313 -11.44 -21.35 -3.86
C SER A 313 -12.49 -21.25 -4.98
N SER A 314 -12.52 -20.14 -5.73
CA SER A 314 -13.44 -19.93 -6.86
C SER A 314 -12.84 -20.22 -8.24
N LEU A 315 -11.51 -20.37 -8.35
CA LEU A 315 -10.78 -20.52 -9.62
C LEU A 315 -10.24 -21.94 -9.88
N ARG A 316 -10.75 -22.97 -9.17
CA ARG A 316 -10.45 -24.39 -9.47
C ARG A 316 -11.06 -24.92 -10.80
N LYS A 317 -11.34 -24.03 -11.75
CA LYS A 317 -11.68 -24.35 -13.14
C LYS A 317 -10.99 -23.39 -14.12
N MET A 318 -9.69 -23.18 -13.99
CA MET A 318 -8.89 -22.92 -15.19
C MET A 318 -8.19 -24.21 -15.57
N GLN A 319 -8.63 -24.75 -16.70
CA GLN A 319 -8.11 -25.93 -17.34
C GLN A 319 -6.59 -25.82 -17.47
N SER A 320 -5.91 -26.93 -17.19
CA SER A 320 -4.51 -27.15 -17.49
C SER A 320 -4.27 -26.99 -18.99
N THR A 321 -3.81 -25.83 -19.41
CA THR A 321 -2.98 -25.73 -20.60
C THR A 321 -1.53 -25.67 -20.14
N ASP A 322 -0.71 -26.63 -20.57
CA ASP A 322 0.73 -26.71 -20.31
C ASP A 322 1.54 -25.54 -20.95
N ASN A 323 0.87 -24.52 -21.47
CA ASN A 323 1.50 -23.39 -22.12
C ASN A 323 1.88 -22.34 -21.08
N VAL A 324 3.14 -22.36 -20.65
CA VAL A 324 3.77 -21.25 -19.91
C VAL A 324 4.08 -20.13 -20.90
N ASP A 325 3.33 -19.04 -20.89
CA ASP A 325 3.66 -17.87 -21.73
C ASP A 325 4.70 -17.00 -21.03
N ILE A 326 5.78 -16.68 -21.75
CA ILE A 326 6.89 -15.87 -21.22
C ILE A 326 6.69 -14.44 -21.70
N GLU A 327 6.44 -13.55 -20.74
CA GLU A 327 6.30 -12.12 -20.99
C GLU A 327 7.47 -11.33 -20.42
N GLU A 328 7.71 -10.16 -20.99
CA GLU A 328 8.74 -9.26 -20.50
C GLU A 328 8.27 -8.55 -19.22
N PHE A 329 9.06 -8.66 -18.15
CA PHE A 329 8.74 -8.04 -16.85
C PHE A 329 8.49 -6.52 -16.92
N SER A 330 9.09 -5.85 -17.90
CA SER A 330 8.92 -4.41 -18.11
C SER A 330 7.53 -4.04 -18.65
N ARG A 331 6.85 -4.97 -19.35
CA ARG A 331 5.50 -4.82 -19.90
C ARG A 331 4.42 -5.01 -18.83
N LEU A 332 4.67 -5.91 -17.86
CA LEU A 332 3.75 -6.16 -16.74
C LEU A 332 3.47 -4.91 -15.90
N ARG A 333 4.44 -3.98 -15.81
CA ARG A 333 4.34 -2.76 -14.97
C ARG A 333 3.84 -1.53 -15.72
N ARG A 334 4.05 -1.49 -17.04
CA ARG A 334 3.63 -0.40 -17.93
C ARG A 334 2.48 -0.94 -18.77
N GLY A 335 1.29 -0.99 -18.17
CA GLY A 335 0.10 -1.42 -18.88
C GLY A 335 0.02 -0.73 -20.25
N GLU A 336 -0.20 -1.54 -21.29
CA GLU A 336 -0.13 -1.23 -22.72
C GLU A 336 0.18 0.24 -23.09
N SER A 337 1.46 0.53 -23.30
CA SER A 337 1.86 1.47 -24.34
C SER A 337 3.18 1.01 -24.94
N VAL A 338 3.05 0.16 -25.94
CA VAL A 338 3.94 0.23 -27.10
C VAL A 338 3.64 1.57 -27.75
N ALA A 339 4.55 2.52 -27.61
CA ALA A 339 4.98 3.31 -28.74
C ALA A 339 6.51 3.32 -28.64
N ASP A 340 7.11 2.44 -29.43
CA ASP A 340 8.52 2.54 -29.79
C ASP A 340 8.79 3.96 -30.31
N GLU A 341 9.83 4.60 -29.80
CA GLU A 341 10.75 5.40 -30.60
C GLU A 341 12.19 5.12 -30.14
#